data_AF-A0A7C1PST3-F1
#
_entry.id   AF-A0A7C1PST3-F1
#
_cell.length_a   1.000
_cell.length_b   1.000
_cell.length_c   1.000
_cell.angle_alpha   90.00
_cell.angle_beta   90.00
_cell.angle_gamma   90.00
#
_symmetry.space_group_name_H-M   'P 1'
#
loop_
_entity.id
_entity.type
_entity.pdbx_description
1 polymer ?
#
loop_
_entity_poly.entity_id
_entity_poly.type
_entity_poly.pdbx_seq_one_letter_code
_entity_poly.pdbx_strand_id
1 'polypeptide(L)'
;MSLLPFLAAFALTFIVTPPVARFFFNRGVVGVDLHKEGKIKVSELGGASVFFSVIVVLTYHYFIGVGELLFPILALIVIGTL
;
A
#
# COMPACT_ATOMS: atom_id res chain seq x y z
N MET A 1 -5.61 -13.81 17.50
CA MET A 1 -5.08 -12.94 16.44
C MET A 1 -5.54 -11.51 16.72
N SER A 2 -4.62 -10.56 16.81
CA SER A 2 -4.95 -9.15 17.03
C SER A 2 -5.24 -8.46 15.69
N LEU A 3 -6.27 -7.62 15.64
CA LEU A 3 -6.60 -6.78 14.47
C LEU A 3 -5.72 -5.51 14.40
N LEU A 4 -4.99 -5.20 15.47
CA LEU A 4 -4.19 -3.98 15.60
C LEU A 4 -3.18 -3.76 14.46
N PRO A 5 -2.37 -4.75 14.03
CA PRO A 5 -1.43 -4.54 12.92
C PRO A 5 -2.13 -4.21 11.60
N PHE A 6 -3.33 -4.73 11.35
CA PHE A 6 -4.09 -4.40 10.13
C PHE A 6 -4.62 -2.98 10.16
N LEU A 7 -5.16 -2.55 11.30
CA LEU A 7 -5.64 -1.18 11.49
C LEU A 7 -4.47 -0.18 11.37
N ALA A 8 -3.30 -0.54 11.89
CA ALA A 8 -2.10 0.26 11.75
C ALA A 8 -1.62 0.33 10.28
N ALA A 9 -1.60 -0.80 9.54
CA ALA A 9 -1.26 -0.81 8.12
C ALA A 9 -2.26 -0.02 7.27
N PHE A 10 -3.56 -0.12 7.58
CA PHE A 10 -4.62 0.66 6.96
C PHE A 10 -4.40 2.16 7.19
N ALA A 11 -4.22 2.58 8.44
CA ALA A 11 -3.97 3.98 8.77
C ALA A 11 -2.69 4.52 8.08
N LEU A 12 -1.61 3.73 8.09
CA LEU A 12 -0.35 4.08 7.44
C LEU A 12 -0.52 4.23 5.93
N THR A 13 -1.32 3.36 5.29
CA THR A 13 -1.64 3.46 3.86
C THR A 13 -2.25 4.81 3.52
N PHE A 14 -3.22 5.30 4.30
CA PHE A 14 -3.85 6.61 4.06
C PHE A 14 -2.87 7.77 4.22
N ILE A 15 -1.90 7.66 5.12
CA ILE A 15 -0.86 8.67 5.32
C ILE A 15 0.15 8.66 4.16
N VAL A 16 0.53 7.47 3.69
CA VAL A 16 1.58 7.28 2.67
C VAL A 16 1.04 7.47 1.24
N THR A 17 -0.24 7.25 1.00
CA THR A 17 -0.83 7.31 -0.35
C THR A 17 -0.67 8.69 -1.01
N PRO A 18 -1.00 9.83 -0.37
CA PRO A 18 -0.84 11.14 -1.01
C PRO A 18 0.59 11.48 -1.46
N PRO A 19 1.65 11.33 -0.65
CA PRO A 19 3.01 11.60 -1.10
C PRO A 19 3.47 10.62 -2.18
N VAL A 20 3.12 9.34 -2.10
CA VAL A 20 3.46 8.33 -3.13
C VAL A 20 2.75 8.64 -4.45
N ALA A 21 1.47 9.00 -4.41
CA ALA A 21 0.74 9.41 -5.60
C ALA A 21 1.37 10.64 -6.25
N ARG A 22 1.78 11.65 -5.48
CA ARG A 22 2.51 12.82 -6.01
C ARG A 22 3.85 12.42 -6.63
N PHE A 23 4.58 11.51 -6.00
CA PHE A 23 5.87 11.03 -6.49
C PHE A 23 5.75 10.34 -7.85
N PHE A 24 4.76 9.48 -8.02
CA PHE A 24 4.50 8.77 -9.29
C PHE A 24 3.93 9.72 -10.34
N PHE A 25 3.00 10.58 -9.96
CA PHE A 25 2.44 11.59 -10.85
C PHE A 25 3.54 12.48 -11.45
N ASN A 26 4.47 12.98 -10.62
CA ASN A 26 5.59 13.81 -11.06
C ASN A 26 6.62 13.06 -11.93
N ARG A 27 6.64 11.73 -11.87
CA ARG A 27 7.48 10.88 -12.74
C ARG A 27 6.78 10.47 -14.03
N GLY A 28 5.56 10.96 -14.26
CA GLY A 28 4.76 10.58 -15.43
C GLY A 28 4.16 9.17 -15.33
N VAL A 29 4.20 8.54 -14.15
CA VAL A 29 3.51 7.27 -13.89
C VAL A 29 2.04 7.58 -13.60
N VAL A 30 1.32 7.86 -14.68
CA VAL A 30 -0.07 8.32 -14.67
C VAL A 30 -0.88 7.62 -15.75
N GLY A 31 -2.16 7.40 -15.46
CA GLY A 31 -3.16 6.91 -16.39
C GLY A 31 -4.22 7.96 -16.62
N VAL A 32 -4.86 7.89 -17.78
CA VAL A 32 -5.98 8.77 -18.12
C VAL A 32 -7.27 8.07 -17.76
N ASP A 33 -8.08 8.69 -16.91
CA ASP A 33 -9.41 8.19 -16.60
C ASP A 33 -10.34 8.41 -17.80
N LEU A 34 -10.57 7.34 -18.57
CA LEU A 34 -11.34 7.37 -19.81
C LEU A 34 -12.84 7.62 -19.59
N HIS A 35 -13.33 7.38 -18.37
CA HIS A 35 -14.76 7.45 -18.05
C HIS A 35 -15.18 8.81 -17.49
N LYS A 36 -14.25 9.77 -17.37
CA LYS A 36 -14.55 11.15 -16.97
C LYS A 36 -14.41 12.07 -18.18
N GLU A 37 -15.38 12.98 -18.34
CA GLU A 37 -15.43 13.92 -19.48
C GLU A 37 -14.13 14.70 -19.68
N GLY A 38 -13.47 15.08 -18.59
CA GLY A 38 -12.21 15.83 -18.62
C GLY A 38 -10.95 15.01 -18.91
N LYS A 39 -11.05 13.69 -19.10
CA LYS A 39 -9.90 12.78 -19.30
C LYS A 39 -8.74 13.08 -18.34
N ILE A 40 -9.09 13.18 -17.05
CA ILE A 40 -8.14 13.60 -16.02
C ILE A 40 -7.01 12.58 -15.88
N LYS A 41 -5.80 13.06 -15.65
CA LYS A 41 -4.65 12.21 -15.30
C LYS A 41 -4.72 11.84 -13.84
N VAL A 42 -4.56 10.56 -13.54
CA VAL A 42 -4.54 10.00 -12.18
C VAL A 42 -3.22 9.28 -11.99
N SER A 43 -2.63 9.36 -10.79
CA SER A 43 -1.42 8.59 -10.47
C SER A 43 -1.70 7.10 -10.56
N GLU A 44 -0.82 6.37 -11.26
CA GLU A 44 -0.85 4.91 -11.28
C GLU A 44 -0.06 4.32 -10.11
N LEU A 45 -0.13 3.00 -9.95
CA LEU A 45 0.56 2.22 -8.91
C LEU A 45 0.16 2.59 -7.47
N GLY A 46 -1.10 2.99 -7.25
CA GLY A 46 -1.62 3.28 -5.90
C GLY A 46 -1.43 2.12 -4.90
N GLY A 47 -1.47 0.88 -5.40
CA GLY A 47 -1.22 -0.34 -4.62
C GLY A 47 0.18 -0.41 -3.97
N ALA A 48 1.18 0.33 -4.48
CA ALA A 48 2.49 0.42 -3.84
C ALA A 48 2.40 0.97 -2.40
N SER A 49 1.50 1.93 -2.16
CA SER A 49 1.29 2.50 -0.82
C SER A 49 0.77 1.46 0.16
N VAL A 50 -0.13 0.57 -0.30
CA VAL A 50 -0.66 -0.55 0.48
C VAL A 50 0.46 -1.56 0.76
N PHE A 51 1.21 -1.94 -0.27
CA PHE A 51 2.33 -2.88 -0.18
C PHE A 51 3.35 -2.47 0.89
N PHE A 52 3.89 -1.26 0.79
CA PHE A 52 4.89 -0.78 1.73
C PHE A 52 4.32 -0.65 3.14
N SER A 53 3.09 -0.16 3.29
CA SER A 53 2.47 0.01 4.61
C SER A 53 2.24 -1.32 5.32
N VAL A 54 1.74 -2.32 4.60
CA VAL A 54 1.52 -3.67 5.14
C VAL A 54 2.85 -4.33 5.50
N ILE A 55 3.84 -4.29 4.61
CA ILE A 55 5.16 -4.88 4.88
C ILE A 55 5.81 -4.25 6.10
N VAL A 56 5.84 -2.92 6.19
CA VAL A 56 6.47 -2.21 7.32
C VAL A 56 5.81 -2.60 8.63
N VAL A 57 4.47 -2.59 8.70
CA VAL A 57 3.75 -2.88 9.94
C VAL A 57 3.86 -4.35 10.34
N LEU A 58 3.73 -5.29 9.41
CA LEU A 58 3.87 -6.71 9.72
C LEU A 58 5.30 -7.09 10.10
N THR A 59 6.30 -6.49 9.44
CA THR A 59 7.71 -6.66 9.79
C THR A 59 7.98 -6.12 11.20
N TYR A 60 7.50 -4.92 11.50
CA TYR A 60 7.61 -4.35 12.84
C TYR A 60 6.92 -5.22 13.90
N HIS A 61 5.70 -5.69 13.61
CA HIS A 61 4.94 -6.57 14.48
C HIS A 61 5.64 -7.92 14.74
N TYR A 62 6.35 -8.46 13.73
CA TYR A 62 7.20 -9.63 13.90
C TYR A 62 8.37 -9.35 14.85
N PHE A 63 9.10 -8.25 14.67
CA PHE A 63 10.26 -7.91 15.49
C PHE A 63 9.93 -7.62 16.96
N ILE A 64 8.74 -7.10 17.27
CA ILE A 64 8.29 -6.92 18.66
C ILE A 64 7.85 -8.24 19.34
N GLY A 65 8.03 -9.39 18.67
CA GLY A 65 7.80 -10.72 19.24
C GLY A 65 6.31 -11.11 19.33
N VAL A 66 5.43 -10.37 18.66
CA VAL A 66 3.97 -10.60 18.70
C VAL A 66 3.48 -11.37 17.47
N GLY A 67 4.32 -11.58 16.44
CA GLY A 67 3.91 -12.11 15.14
C GLY A 67 4.50 -13.46 14.74
N GLU A 68 3.70 -14.28 14.04
CA GLU A 68 4.15 -15.46 13.31
C GLU A 68 4.58 -15.10 11.88
N LEU A 69 5.65 -15.76 11.38
CA LEU A 69 6.29 -15.49 10.07
C LEU A 69 5.35 -15.68 8.85
N LEU A 70 4.25 -16.41 9.05
CA LEU A 70 3.25 -16.74 8.03
C LEU A 70 2.55 -15.49 7.46
N PHE A 71 2.35 -14.46 8.28
CA PHE A 71 1.60 -13.27 7.89
C PHE A 71 2.31 -12.35 6.89
N PRO A 72 3.59 -11.97 7.09
CA PRO A 72 4.33 -11.19 6.10
C PRO A 72 4.51 -11.92 4.76
N ILE A 73 4.62 -13.26 4.77
CA ILE A 73 4.70 -14.07 3.55
C ILE A 73 3.37 -14.04 2.78
N LEU A 74 2.24 -14.20 3.47
CA LEU A 74 0.90 -14.10 2.87
C LEU A 74 0.64 -12.71 2.27
N ALA A 75 1.03 -11.64 2.96
CA ALA A 75 0.92 -10.29 2.44
C ALA A 75 1.76 -10.08 1.16
N LEU A 76 2.96 -10.63 1.10
CA LEU A 76 3.82 -10.61 -0.09
C LEU A 76 3.18 -11.36 -1.28
N ILE A 77 2.59 -12.52 -1.02
CA ILE A 77 1.94 -13.34 -2.06
C ILE A 77 0.72 -12.62 -2.61
N VAL A 78 -0.19 -12.15 -1.75
CA VAL A 78 -1.44 -11.51 -2.19
C VAL A 78 -1.16 -10.24 -2.99
N ILE A 79 -0.14 -9.48 -2.62
CA ILE A 79 0.18 -8.22 -3.30
C ILE A 79 1.03 -8.44 -4.56
N GLY A 80 1.86 -9.49 -4.61
CA GLY A 80 2.58 -9.88 -5.83
C GLY A 80 1.69 -10.52 -6.91
N THR A 81 0.47 -10.95 -6.55
CA THR A 81 -0.53 -11.52 -7.48
C THR A 81 -1.58 -10.51 -7.98
N LEU A 82 -1.55 -9.27 -7.48
CA LEU A 82 -2.40 -8.16 -7.94
C LEU A 82 -1.68 -7.34 -9.02
#